data_AF-A0AAJ0EQM7-F1
#
_entry.id   AF-A0AAJ0EQM7-F1
#
_cell.length_a   1.000
_cell.length_b   1.000
_cell.length_c   1.000
_cell.angle_alpha   90.00
_cell.angle_beta   90.00
_cell.angle_gamma   90.00
#
_symmetry.space_group_name_H-M   'P 1'
#
loop_
_entity.id
_entity.type
_entity.pdbx_description
1 polymer ?
#
loop_
_entity_poly.entity_id
_entity_poly.type
_entity_poly.pdbx_seq_one_letter_code
_entity_poly.pdbx_strand_id
1 'polypeptide(L)'
;VSADEVAVMKDAELAQFMQQHRLPDGNYDLPVDGWDELSREDRSLFAERLEAQKRSLAQSPTACSRPLDLDDLDSRLHRVSPNQSFSLRPQSEEFARSRSPTPPYDPMKDEIETYYELVETGGRPLYPTDLVQDIYREPHNYSELLRPWQESLTQLRAEGIFQRQLQRWQNFRRWQNDHRNCEDEDDSFPAYVERQKLWIEANYIKKQGAKRLAEIEANPSCLKSGWDLERSLRERQRQLCREHDCRGFRDYVDAVKRRLACHGFTQHFHLDEDPTKQDMLTTWIEYLNYEYWWLDKYTSDIKRLEPEHDKLWQELVEKKVLKPHETREFVRTDASGMEREKEKDQARKAYERAESEAKQIYVLTQEDPKRLRIPKKKRISMMKYGTEKLLAARRRLEQARSESFLIVQFVRA
;
A
#
# COMPACT_ATOMS: atom_id res chain seq x y z
N VAL A 1 -44.13 -12.93 -1.93
CA VAL A 1 -44.62 -12.00 -2.98
C VAL A 1 -44.25 -12.61 -4.32
N SER A 2 -45.05 -12.51 -5.38
CA SER A 2 -44.65 -13.07 -6.68
C SER A 2 -43.63 -12.16 -7.37
N ALA A 3 -42.71 -12.74 -8.17
CA ALA A 3 -41.70 -11.97 -8.90
C ALA A 3 -42.32 -10.90 -9.82
N ASP A 4 -43.48 -11.16 -10.41
CA ASP A 4 -44.23 -10.21 -11.25
C ASP A 4 -44.79 -9.03 -10.44
N GLU A 5 -45.26 -9.26 -9.22
CA GLU A 5 -45.75 -8.18 -8.34
C GLU A 5 -44.61 -7.25 -7.93
N VAL A 6 -43.41 -7.79 -7.66
CA VAL A 6 -42.24 -6.97 -7.33
C VAL A 6 -41.71 -6.22 -8.56
N ALA A 7 -41.79 -6.82 -9.76
CA ALA A 7 -41.38 -6.19 -11.01
C ALA A 7 -42.17 -4.91 -11.33
N VAL A 8 -43.46 -4.88 -10.97
CA VAL A 8 -44.38 -3.76 -11.24
C VAL A 8 -44.36 -2.68 -10.15
N MET A 9 -43.75 -2.94 -8.98
CA MET A 9 -43.61 -1.94 -7.92
C MET A 9 -42.93 -0.66 -8.44
N LYS A 10 -43.34 0.50 -7.96
CA LYS A 10 -42.60 1.75 -8.21
C LYS A 10 -41.31 1.75 -7.40
N ASP A 11 -40.30 2.51 -7.83
CA ASP A 11 -38.99 2.52 -7.16
C ASP A 11 -39.07 2.87 -5.66
N ALA A 12 -40.00 3.75 -5.27
CA ALA A 12 -40.25 4.08 -3.87
C ALA A 12 -40.86 2.91 -3.05
N GLU A 13 -41.72 2.10 -3.66
CA GLU A 13 -42.32 0.92 -3.05
C GLU A 13 -41.30 -0.22 -2.96
N LEU A 14 -40.48 -0.38 -4.01
CA LEU A 14 -39.36 -1.33 -4.04
C LEU A 14 -38.30 -0.99 -2.98
N ALA A 15 -38.00 0.30 -2.77
CA ALA A 15 -37.10 0.76 -1.72
C ALA A 15 -37.58 0.37 -0.32
N GLN A 16 -38.87 0.58 -0.04
CA GLN A 16 -39.48 0.22 1.24
C GLN A 16 -39.50 -1.29 1.44
N PHE A 17 -39.83 -2.04 0.38
CA PHE A 17 -39.81 -3.51 0.41
C PHE A 17 -38.40 -4.03 0.72
N MET A 18 -37.36 -3.52 0.05
CA MET A 18 -35.97 -3.88 0.35
C MET A 18 -35.57 -3.49 1.79
N GLN A 19 -35.98 -2.32 2.28
CA GLN A 19 -35.63 -1.88 3.62
C GLN A 19 -36.25 -2.74 4.73
N GLN A 20 -37.47 -3.26 4.52
CA GLN A 20 -38.14 -4.17 5.46
C GLN A 20 -37.47 -5.56 5.53
N HIS A 21 -36.80 -5.94 4.45
CA HIS A 21 -36.17 -7.26 4.29
C HIS A 21 -34.63 -7.20 4.37
N ARG A 22 -34.11 -6.15 4.98
CA ARG A 22 -32.67 -5.98 5.21
C ARG A 22 -32.21 -6.80 6.41
N LEU A 23 -31.22 -7.65 6.19
CA LEU A 23 -30.58 -8.46 7.21
C LEU A 23 -29.57 -7.65 8.04
N PRO A 24 -29.23 -8.10 9.28
CA PRO A 24 -28.28 -7.41 10.16
C PRO A 24 -26.86 -7.27 9.60
N ASP A 25 -26.46 -8.13 8.65
CA ASP A 25 -25.19 -8.10 7.94
C ASP A 25 -25.17 -7.09 6.76
N GLY A 26 -26.29 -6.41 6.50
CA GLY A 26 -26.44 -5.46 5.42
C GLY A 26 -26.90 -6.08 4.08
N ASN A 27 -27.06 -7.40 4.01
CA ASN A 27 -27.66 -8.09 2.87
C ASN A 27 -29.20 -7.97 2.88
N TYR A 28 -29.84 -8.42 1.80
CA TYR A 28 -31.30 -8.39 1.64
C TYR A 28 -31.81 -9.81 1.42
N ASP A 29 -32.80 -10.23 2.19
CA ASP A 29 -33.49 -11.51 2.01
C ASP A 29 -34.93 -11.25 1.58
N LEU A 30 -35.16 -11.21 0.27
CA LEU A 30 -36.45 -10.89 -0.33
C LEU A 30 -37.28 -12.18 -0.51
N PRO A 31 -38.35 -12.40 0.29
CA PRO A 31 -39.18 -13.60 0.19
C PRO A 31 -40.12 -13.51 -1.03
N VAL A 32 -39.53 -13.78 -2.19
CA VAL A 32 -40.17 -13.69 -3.50
C VAL A 32 -40.12 -15.04 -4.19
N ASP A 33 -41.27 -15.50 -4.64
CA ASP A 33 -41.45 -16.78 -5.33
C ASP A 33 -41.60 -16.53 -6.84
N GLY A 34 -41.15 -17.48 -7.68
CA GLY A 34 -41.31 -17.42 -9.14
C GLY A 34 -40.21 -16.63 -9.89
N TRP A 35 -39.02 -16.45 -9.30
CA TRP A 35 -37.87 -15.86 -10.00
C TRP A 35 -37.49 -16.59 -11.29
N ASP A 36 -37.78 -17.88 -11.34
CA ASP A 36 -37.55 -18.79 -12.44
C ASP A 36 -38.63 -18.71 -13.55
N GLU A 37 -39.73 -18.00 -13.32
CA GLU A 37 -40.80 -17.79 -14.30
C GLU A 37 -40.59 -16.52 -15.15
N LEU A 38 -39.71 -15.60 -14.71
CA LEU A 38 -39.34 -14.39 -15.47
C LEU A 38 -38.49 -14.72 -16.71
N SER A 39 -38.67 -13.96 -17.80
CA SER A 39 -37.80 -14.05 -18.97
C SER A 39 -36.36 -13.63 -18.63
N ARG A 40 -35.38 -14.03 -19.45
CA ARG A 40 -33.96 -13.73 -19.18
C ARG A 40 -33.71 -12.22 -19.22
N GLU A 41 -34.35 -11.53 -20.16
CA GLU A 41 -34.28 -10.09 -20.35
C GLU A 41 -34.88 -9.34 -19.15
N ASP A 42 -36.04 -9.79 -18.65
CA ASP A 42 -36.71 -9.18 -17.48
C ASP A 42 -35.89 -9.39 -16.20
N ARG A 43 -35.25 -10.54 -16.02
CA ARG A 43 -34.35 -10.78 -14.87
C ARG A 43 -33.15 -9.85 -14.88
N SER A 44 -32.55 -9.61 -16.05
CA SER A 44 -31.40 -8.68 -16.16
C SER A 44 -31.82 -7.24 -15.85
N LEU A 45 -32.93 -6.77 -16.41
CA LEU A 45 -33.46 -5.43 -16.15
C LEU A 45 -33.81 -5.25 -14.66
N PHE A 46 -34.40 -6.28 -14.05
CA PHE A 46 -34.80 -6.24 -12.66
C PHE A 46 -33.59 -6.30 -11.70
N ALA A 47 -32.55 -7.07 -12.03
CA ALA A 47 -31.30 -7.10 -11.27
C ALA A 47 -30.58 -5.74 -11.27
N GLU A 48 -30.54 -5.05 -12.42
CA GLU A 48 -29.98 -3.70 -12.50
C GLU A 48 -30.75 -2.71 -11.61
N ARG A 49 -32.08 -2.86 -11.58
CA ARG A 49 -32.98 -2.00 -10.80
C ARG A 49 -32.84 -2.23 -9.29
N LEU A 50 -32.72 -3.48 -8.85
CA LEU A 50 -32.41 -3.82 -7.45
C LEU A 50 -31.04 -3.29 -7.01
N GLU A 51 -30.02 -3.39 -7.88
CA GLU A 51 -28.68 -2.86 -7.59
C GLU A 51 -28.67 -1.33 -7.55
N ALA A 52 -29.43 -0.65 -8.43
CA ALA A 52 -29.61 0.79 -8.35
C ALA A 52 -30.27 1.21 -7.03
N GLN A 53 -31.28 0.47 -6.58
CA GLN A 53 -31.98 0.76 -5.33
C GLN A 53 -31.10 0.47 -4.09
N LYS A 54 -30.31 -0.61 -4.12
CA LYS A 54 -29.30 -0.92 -3.10
C LYS A 54 -28.28 0.21 -2.96
N ARG A 55 -27.78 0.76 -4.08
CA ARG A 55 -26.88 1.92 -4.07
C ARG A 55 -27.56 3.17 -3.50
N SER A 56 -28.81 3.42 -3.87
CA SER A 56 -29.59 4.55 -3.34
C SER A 56 -29.83 4.45 -1.83
N LEU A 57 -30.16 3.26 -1.33
CA LEU A 57 -30.35 2.98 0.10
C LEU A 57 -29.04 3.07 0.89
N ALA A 58 -27.91 2.67 0.32
CA ALA A 58 -26.59 2.82 0.92
C ALA A 58 -26.13 4.30 0.99
N GLN A 59 -26.63 5.16 0.09
CA GLN A 59 -26.31 6.58 0.04
C GLN A 59 -27.27 7.46 0.89
N SER A 60 -28.34 6.89 1.44
CA SER A 60 -29.22 7.62 2.36
C SER A 60 -28.55 7.81 3.73
N PRO A 61 -28.34 9.06 4.20
CA PRO A 61 -27.64 9.35 5.47
C PRO A 61 -28.32 8.79 6.71
N THR A 62 -29.58 8.36 6.59
CA THR A 62 -30.48 8.06 7.71
C THR A 62 -30.48 6.59 8.13
N ALA A 63 -29.80 5.69 7.40
CA ALA A 63 -29.85 4.24 7.68
C ALA A 63 -28.68 3.68 8.52
N CYS A 64 -27.68 4.50 8.87
CA CYS A 64 -26.55 4.11 9.73
C CYS A 64 -26.66 4.68 11.16
N SER A 65 -27.86 4.64 11.75
CA SER A 65 -28.02 5.01 13.17
C SER A 65 -29.02 4.11 13.87
N ARG A 66 -28.63 2.85 14.08
CA ARG A 66 -28.87 2.29 15.42
C ARG A 66 -27.61 2.57 16.23
N PRO A 67 -27.69 3.27 17.37
CA PRO A 67 -26.57 3.40 18.27
C PRO A 67 -26.07 1.99 18.57
N LEU A 68 -24.77 1.75 18.34
CA LEU A 68 -24.15 0.51 18.76
C LEU A 68 -24.21 0.51 20.29
N ASP A 69 -25.04 -0.36 20.86
CA ASP A 69 -25.11 -0.54 22.30
C ASP A 69 -23.86 -1.31 22.73
N LEU A 70 -22.88 -0.57 23.26
CA LEU A 70 -21.60 -1.11 23.70
C LEU A 70 -21.79 -2.07 24.88
N ASP A 71 -22.87 -1.94 25.66
CA ASP A 71 -23.18 -2.83 26.78
C ASP A 71 -23.76 -4.17 26.28
N ASP A 72 -24.57 -4.17 25.20
CA ASP A 72 -25.01 -5.41 24.53
C ASP A 72 -23.82 -6.14 23.87
N LEU A 73 -22.89 -5.39 23.27
CA LEU A 73 -21.69 -5.95 22.67
C LEU A 73 -20.75 -6.57 23.72
N ASP A 74 -20.51 -5.88 24.83
CA ASP A 74 -19.68 -6.38 25.93
C ASP A 74 -20.32 -7.61 26.59
N SER A 75 -21.65 -7.60 26.77
CA SER A 75 -22.42 -8.74 27.26
C SER A 75 -22.35 -9.95 26.34
N ARG A 76 -22.32 -9.75 25.01
CA ARG A 76 -22.16 -10.83 24.02
C ARG A 76 -20.75 -11.38 24.01
N LEU A 77 -19.73 -10.52 24.12
CA LEU A 77 -18.33 -10.91 24.21
C LEU A 77 -18.07 -11.77 25.45
N HIS A 78 -18.68 -11.44 26.59
CA HIS A 78 -18.57 -12.24 27.81
C HIS A 78 -19.32 -13.60 27.74
N ARG A 79 -20.23 -13.77 26.79
CA ARG A 79 -20.97 -15.03 26.58
C ARG A 79 -20.25 -16.04 25.68
N VAL A 80 -19.19 -15.64 24.98
CA VAL A 80 -18.40 -16.56 24.16
C VAL A 80 -17.27 -17.14 25.01
N SER A 81 -17.43 -18.38 25.45
CA SER A 81 -16.40 -19.09 26.22
C SER A 81 -15.34 -19.68 25.26
N PRO A 82 -14.03 -19.73 25.61
CA PRO A 82 -12.95 -20.04 24.66
C PRO A 82 -12.86 -21.50 24.18
N ASN A 83 -13.77 -22.38 24.58
CA ASN A 83 -13.64 -23.82 24.36
C ASN A 83 -14.85 -24.40 23.64
N GLN A 84 -14.88 -24.29 22.32
CA GLN A 84 -15.53 -25.29 21.47
C GLN A 84 -14.54 -25.75 20.40
N SER A 85 -13.74 -26.74 20.78
CA SER A 85 -12.84 -27.47 19.89
C SER A 85 -13.66 -28.18 18.81
N PHE A 86 -13.56 -27.72 17.56
CA PHE A 86 -13.94 -28.55 16.43
C PHE A 86 -12.83 -29.58 16.18
N SER A 87 -13.16 -30.85 16.42
CA SER A 87 -12.25 -31.98 16.31
C SER A 87 -11.84 -32.19 14.84
N LEU A 88 -10.54 -32.05 14.55
CA LEU A 88 -9.97 -32.40 13.24
C LEU A 88 -9.39 -33.82 13.26
N ARG A 89 -9.64 -34.49 12.13
CA ARG A 89 -9.28 -35.86 11.72
C ARG A 89 -7.75 -36.12 11.78
N PRO A 90 -7.29 -37.36 12.00
CA PRO A 90 -5.87 -37.63 12.29
C PRO A 90 -4.97 -37.42 11.06
N GLN A 91 -3.84 -36.72 11.28
CA GLN A 91 -2.69 -36.67 10.39
C GLN A 91 -2.11 -38.08 10.20
N SER A 92 -1.81 -38.44 8.95
CA SER A 92 -1.03 -39.63 8.63
C SER A 92 0.44 -39.20 8.53
N GLU A 93 1.25 -39.65 9.49
CA GLU A 93 2.71 -39.56 9.43
C GLU A 93 3.24 -40.59 8.44
N GLU A 94 3.97 -40.13 7.42
CA GLU A 94 4.97 -40.95 6.75
C GLU A 94 6.32 -40.22 6.76
N PHE A 95 7.24 -40.78 7.55
CA PHE A 95 8.65 -40.41 7.61
C PHE A 95 9.36 -40.84 6.32
N ALA A 96 9.99 -39.90 5.62
CA ALA A 96 11.04 -40.20 4.64
C ALA A 96 12.19 -39.17 4.69
N ARG A 97 13.21 -39.54 5.47
CA ARG A 97 14.67 -39.30 5.31
C ARG A 97 15.18 -37.94 4.77
N SER A 98 15.83 -37.24 5.71
CA SER A 98 17.22 -36.74 5.64
C SER A 98 17.65 -35.86 4.45
N ARG A 99 17.60 -34.55 4.70
CA ARG A 99 18.66 -33.57 4.43
C ARG A 99 18.31 -32.35 5.25
N SER A 100 19.15 -31.92 6.19
CA SER A 100 18.93 -30.67 6.92
C SER A 100 18.91 -29.50 5.95
N PRO A 101 17.79 -28.80 5.75
CA PRO A 101 17.77 -27.52 5.09
C PRO A 101 17.78 -26.45 6.19
N THR A 102 18.31 -25.27 5.89
CA THR A 102 17.89 -24.04 6.60
C THR A 102 16.36 -24.06 6.72
N PRO A 103 15.75 -23.78 7.88
CA PRO A 103 14.30 -23.78 8.00
C PRO A 103 13.70 -22.95 6.85
N PRO A 104 12.70 -23.47 6.12
CA PRO A 104 11.99 -22.66 5.13
C PRO A 104 11.54 -21.39 5.84
N TYR A 105 11.87 -20.23 5.27
CA TYR A 105 11.26 -18.98 5.69
C TYR A 105 9.75 -19.17 5.56
N ASP A 106 9.04 -19.09 6.68
CA ASP A 106 7.59 -19.24 6.74
C ASP A 106 7.00 -17.86 7.03
N PRO A 107 6.62 -17.10 5.99
CA PRO A 107 6.09 -15.75 6.17
C PRO A 107 4.83 -15.74 7.05
N MET A 108 4.09 -16.85 7.13
CA MET A 108 2.91 -16.97 7.97
C MET A 108 3.27 -17.01 9.46
N LYS A 109 4.41 -17.60 9.82
CA LYS A 109 4.89 -17.64 11.21
C LYS A 109 5.25 -16.25 11.72
N ASP A 110 6.01 -15.49 10.93
CA ASP A 110 6.40 -14.12 11.26
C ASP A 110 5.17 -13.20 11.41
N GLU A 111 4.18 -13.38 10.52
CA GLU A 111 2.91 -12.65 10.57
C GLU A 111 2.17 -12.94 11.88
N ILE A 112 2.10 -14.22 12.30
CA ILE A 112 1.45 -14.62 13.56
C ILE A 112 2.21 -14.10 14.79
N GLU A 113 3.54 -14.11 14.79
CA GLU A 113 4.33 -13.53 15.89
C GLU A 113 4.03 -12.03 16.04
N THR A 114 3.97 -11.32 14.92
CA THR A 114 3.65 -9.89 14.87
C THR A 114 2.23 -9.60 15.36
N TYR A 115 1.27 -10.49 15.09
CA TYR A 115 -0.08 -10.39 15.65
C TYR A 115 -0.05 -10.32 17.18
N TYR A 116 0.71 -11.21 17.83
CA TYR A 116 0.77 -11.26 19.29
C TYR A 116 1.48 -10.04 19.87
N GLU A 117 2.55 -9.56 19.23
CA GLU A 117 3.22 -8.31 19.64
C GLU A 117 2.29 -7.09 19.51
N LEU A 118 1.50 -7.02 18.45
CA LEU A 118 0.50 -5.97 18.26
C LEU A 118 -0.54 -5.99 19.40
N VAL A 119 -1.03 -7.18 19.77
CA VAL A 119 -2.00 -7.33 20.87
C VAL A 119 -1.38 -6.97 22.22
N GLU A 120 -0.15 -7.43 22.49
CA GLU A 120 0.57 -7.15 23.74
C GLU A 120 0.82 -5.66 23.95
N THR A 121 1.10 -4.94 22.86
CA THR A 121 1.30 -3.48 22.88
C THR A 121 -0.01 -2.67 22.89
N GLY A 122 -1.17 -3.34 23.04
CA GLY A 122 -2.50 -2.73 23.12
C GLY A 122 -3.13 -2.38 21.76
N GLY A 123 -2.47 -2.76 20.67
CA GLY A 123 -2.99 -2.69 19.31
C GLY A 123 -4.11 -3.72 19.06
N ARG A 124 -4.88 -3.50 18.00
CA ARG A 124 -5.99 -4.36 17.60
C ARG A 124 -5.73 -4.84 16.16
N PRO A 125 -5.38 -6.12 15.99
CA PRO A 125 -5.22 -6.71 14.67
C PRO A 125 -6.50 -6.60 13.84
N LEU A 126 -6.34 -6.47 12.53
CA LEU A 126 -7.45 -6.32 11.59
C LEU A 126 -8.35 -7.56 11.54
N TYR A 127 -7.76 -8.74 11.71
CA TYR A 127 -8.44 -10.02 11.64
C TYR A 127 -7.75 -11.05 12.57
N PRO A 128 -8.44 -12.12 12.99
CA PRO A 128 -7.86 -13.18 13.82
C PRO A 128 -6.81 -14.00 13.06
N THR A 129 -5.90 -14.64 13.80
CA THR A 129 -4.81 -15.47 13.24
C THR A 129 -5.29 -16.61 12.34
N ASP A 130 -6.50 -17.12 12.58
CA ASP A 130 -7.08 -18.23 11.81
C ASP A 130 -7.30 -17.88 10.34
N LEU A 131 -7.49 -16.59 10.02
CA LEU A 131 -7.70 -16.11 8.66
C LEU A 131 -6.39 -15.90 7.88
N VAL A 132 -5.22 -15.95 8.54
CA VAL A 132 -3.93 -15.70 7.86
C VAL A 132 -3.71 -16.71 6.74
N GLN A 133 -3.99 -18.00 6.98
CA GLN A 133 -3.80 -19.02 5.95
C GLN A 133 -4.69 -18.80 4.72
N ASP A 134 -5.94 -18.45 4.95
CA ASP A 134 -6.92 -18.24 3.88
C ASP A 134 -6.62 -16.96 3.09
N ILE A 135 -6.19 -15.90 3.77
CA ILE A 135 -5.75 -14.65 3.13
C ILE A 135 -4.53 -14.87 2.24
N TYR A 136 -3.57 -15.72 2.66
CA TYR A 136 -2.42 -16.06 1.82
C TYR A 136 -2.80 -16.90 0.60
N ARG A 137 -3.80 -17.79 0.73
CA ARG A 137 -4.28 -18.62 -0.37
C ARG A 137 -5.10 -17.83 -1.39
N GLU A 138 -6.02 -16.99 -0.90
CA GLU A 138 -6.99 -16.27 -1.73
C GLU A 138 -7.15 -14.80 -1.29
N PRO A 139 -6.11 -13.96 -1.44
CA PRO A 139 -6.12 -12.58 -0.95
C PRO A 139 -7.21 -11.72 -1.60
N HIS A 140 -7.59 -12.03 -2.85
CA HIS A 140 -8.61 -11.28 -3.58
C HIS A 140 -9.99 -11.32 -2.92
N ASN A 141 -10.34 -12.41 -2.23
CA ASN A 141 -11.60 -12.52 -1.49
C ASN A 141 -11.65 -11.57 -0.29
N TYR A 142 -10.47 -11.15 0.20
CA TYR A 142 -10.29 -10.23 1.31
C TYR A 142 -9.79 -8.87 0.84
N SER A 143 -9.95 -8.54 -0.45
CA SER A 143 -9.37 -7.32 -1.03
C SER A 143 -9.81 -6.06 -0.28
N GLU A 144 -11.10 -5.89 0.01
CA GLU A 144 -11.61 -4.73 0.76
C GLU A 144 -10.98 -4.60 2.16
N LEU A 145 -10.76 -5.74 2.83
CA LEU A 145 -10.12 -5.80 4.14
C LEU A 145 -8.65 -5.37 4.06
N LEU A 146 -7.91 -5.90 3.08
CA LEU A 146 -6.47 -5.69 2.95
C LEU A 146 -6.11 -4.32 2.38
N ARG A 147 -7.01 -3.71 1.60
CA ARG A 147 -6.76 -2.48 0.82
C ARG A 147 -6.17 -1.32 1.62
N PRO A 148 -6.65 -0.97 2.83
CA PRO A 148 -6.10 0.15 3.60
C PRO A 148 -4.61 -0.02 3.96
N TRP A 149 -4.11 -1.26 3.95
CA TRP A 149 -2.74 -1.61 4.32
C TRP A 149 -1.85 -1.91 3.11
N GLN A 150 -2.31 -1.60 1.89
CA GLN A 150 -1.53 -1.78 0.67
C GLN A 150 -0.75 -0.53 0.30
N GLU A 151 0.51 -0.69 -0.08
CA GLU A 151 1.35 0.38 -0.62
C GLU A 151 1.06 0.64 -2.11
N SER A 152 0.50 -0.35 -2.81
CA SER A 152 0.18 -0.27 -4.23
C SER A 152 -1.33 -0.32 -4.45
N LEU A 153 -1.84 0.59 -5.29
CA LEU A 153 -3.23 0.55 -5.74
C LEU A 153 -3.48 -0.62 -6.71
N THR A 154 -2.44 -1.19 -7.32
CA THR A 154 -2.58 -2.19 -8.40
C THR A 154 -2.23 -3.61 -7.97
N GLN A 155 -1.35 -3.78 -6.98
CA GLN A 155 -0.97 -5.09 -6.46
C GLN A 155 -1.54 -5.30 -5.07
N LEU A 156 -2.17 -6.46 -4.87
CA LEU A 156 -2.64 -6.91 -3.57
C LEU A 156 -1.61 -7.89 -3.00
N ARG A 157 -1.09 -7.60 -1.81
CA ARG A 157 -0.16 -8.46 -1.07
C ARG A 157 -0.83 -8.92 0.23
N ALA A 158 -0.78 -10.23 0.45
CA ALA A 158 -1.26 -10.86 1.68
C ALA A 158 -0.23 -10.72 2.81
N GLU A 159 1.02 -10.48 2.46
CA GLU A 159 2.15 -10.51 3.38
C GLU A 159 2.36 -9.19 4.10
N GLY A 160 2.76 -9.28 5.38
CA GLY A 160 3.20 -8.15 6.19
C GLY A 160 2.07 -7.21 6.61
N ILE A 161 0.82 -7.68 6.69
CA ILE A 161 -0.31 -6.86 7.08
C ILE A 161 -0.16 -6.47 8.55
N PHE A 162 -0.04 -7.44 9.45
CA PHE A 162 0.18 -7.21 10.87
C PHE A 162 1.49 -6.46 11.13
N GLN A 163 2.52 -6.67 10.32
CA GLN A 163 3.76 -5.88 10.39
C GLN A 163 3.52 -4.40 10.11
N ARG A 164 2.75 -4.08 9.06
CA ARG A 164 2.37 -2.68 8.79
C ARG A 164 1.48 -2.12 9.90
N GLN A 165 0.56 -2.92 10.47
CA GLN A 165 -0.28 -2.50 11.59
C GLN A 165 0.54 -2.18 12.84
N LEU A 166 1.47 -3.07 13.23
CA LEU A 166 2.39 -2.86 14.33
C LEU A 166 3.25 -1.62 14.13
N GLN A 167 3.83 -1.46 12.94
CA GLN A 167 4.62 -0.27 12.64
C GLN A 167 3.77 1.01 12.74
N ARG A 168 2.53 0.98 12.26
CA ARG A 168 1.61 2.12 12.35
C ARG A 168 1.24 2.44 13.80
N TRP A 169 0.99 1.42 14.61
CA TRP A 169 0.74 1.54 16.04
C TRP A 169 1.94 2.13 16.80
N GLN A 170 3.15 1.63 16.54
CA GLN A 170 4.39 2.17 17.12
C GLN A 170 4.62 3.62 16.72
N ASN A 171 4.36 3.98 15.45
CA ASN A 171 4.41 5.37 14.99
C ASN A 171 3.40 6.26 15.73
N PHE A 172 2.22 5.75 16.03
CA PHE A 172 1.25 6.45 16.87
C PHE A 172 1.75 6.63 18.30
N ARG A 173 2.29 5.59 18.96
CA ARG A 173 2.80 5.71 20.34
C ARG A 173 3.92 6.76 20.44
N ARG A 174 4.81 6.78 19.46
CA ARG A 174 5.84 7.82 19.30
C ARG A 174 5.23 9.22 19.14
N TRP A 175 4.21 9.33 18.29
CA TRP A 175 3.48 10.59 18.09
C TRP A 175 2.74 11.04 19.35
N GLN A 176 2.19 10.11 20.13
CA GLN A 176 1.52 10.36 21.41
C GLN A 176 2.48 10.96 22.44
N ASN A 177 3.70 10.41 22.52
CA ASN A 177 4.79 10.92 23.37
C ASN A 177 5.28 12.30 22.91
N ASP A 178 5.40 12.52 21.59
CA ASP A 178 5.86 13.79 21.02
C ASP A 178 4.99 14.99 21.44
N HIS A 179 3.69 14.77 21.58
CA HIS A 179 2.71 15.80 21.96
C HIS A 179 2.65 16.04 23.47
N ARG A 180 3.30 15.19 24.26
CA ARG A 180 3.49 15.33 25.71
C ARG A 180 4.92 15.72 26.10
N ASN A 181 5.83 15.82 25.12
CA ASN A 181 7.28 16.00 25.35
C ASN A 181 7.88 14.91 26.24
N CYS A 182 7.32 13.70 26.18
CA CYS A 182 7.93 12.53 26.79
C CYS A 182 9.06 12.03 25.90
N GLU A 183 10.15 11.57 26.51
CA GLU A 183 11.18 10.83 25.79
C GLU A 183 10.60 9.46 25.37
N ASP A 184 10.86 9.03 24.14
CA ASP A 184 10.53 7.66 23.75
C ASP A 184 11.50 6.71 24.49
N GLU A 185 11.01 5.63 25.11
CA GLU A 185 11.88 4.65 25.82
C GLU A 185 13.01 4.10 24.91
N ASP A 186 12.78 4.13 23.61
CA ASP A 186 13.65 3.70 22.52
C ASP A 186 14.62 4.77 21.96
N ASP A 187 14.58 6.02 22.44
CA ASP A 187 15.37 7.13 21.87
C ASP A 187 16.83 7.17 22.35
N SER A 188 17.19 6.33 23.34
CA SER A 188 18.55 6.29 23.86
C SER A 188 19.49 5.47 22.95
N PHE A 189 20.75 5.91 22.82
CA PHE A 189 21.76 5.15 22.07
C PHE A 189 21.94 3.71 22.59
N PRO A 190 21.94 3.44 23.91
CA PRO A 190 21.96 2.06 24.42
C PRO A 190 20.75 1.22 24.00
N ALA A 191 19.53 1.76 24.07
CA ALA A 191 18.32 1.05 23.63
C ALA A 191 18.39 0.71 22.13
N TYR A 192 18.86 1.66 21.31
CA TYR A 192 19.13 1.43 19.89
C TYR A 192 20.15 0.30 19.66
N VAL A 193 21.23 0.25 20.45
CA VAL A 193 22.23 -0.82 20.35
C VAL A 193 21.63 -2.19 20.66
N GLU A 194 20.85 -2.31 21.75
CA GLU A 194 20.19 -3.57 22.11
C GLU A 194 19.16 -4.01 21.05
N ARG A 195 18.37 -3.06 20.52
CA ARG A 195 17.44 -3.33 19.42
C ARG A 195 18.16 -3.85 18.17
N GLN A 196 19.32 -3.28 17.83
CA GLN A 196 20.13 -3.76 16.72
C GLN A 196 20.68 -5.17 16.97
N LYS A 197 21.07 -5.50 18.20
CA LYS A 197 21.50 -6.87 18.56
C LYS A 197 20.37 -7.87 18.36
N LEU A 198 19.18 -7.59 18.89
CA LEU A 198 18.00 -8.46 18.72
C LEU A 198 17.65 -8.65 17.24
N TRP A 199 17.70 -7.56 16.45
CA TRP A 199 17.46 -7.63 15.02
C TRP A 199 18.48 -8.52 14.29
N ILE A 200 19.76 -8.43 14.66
CA ILE A 200 20.81 -9.29 14.10
C ILE A 200 20.58 -10.75 14.49
N GLU A 201 20.22 -11.04 15.74
CA GLU A 201 19.94 -12.40 16.21
C GLU A 201 18.78 -13.04 15.45
N ALA A 202 17.74 -12.27 15.15
CA ALA A 202 16.57 -12.74 14.41
C ALA A 202 16.83 -12.90 12.90
N ASN A 203 17.61 -12.01 12.27
CA ASN A 203 17.66 -11.90 10.81
C ASN A 203 18.96 -12.41 10.17
N TYR A 204 20.03 -12.62 10.93
CA TYR A 204 21.32 -13.06 10.37
C TYR A 204 21.52 -14.57 10.48
N ILE A 205 22.20 -15.13 9.48
CA ILE A 205 22.76 -16.49 9.59
C ILE A 205 23.68 -16.53 10.81
N LYS A 206 23.49 -17.51 11.71
CA LYS A 206 24.17 -17.61 13.02
C LYS A 206 25.65 -17.20 13.02
N LYS A 207 26.44 -17.66 12.04
CA LYS A 207 27.87 -17.33 11.94
C LYS A 207 28.14 -15.86 11.62
N GLN A 208 27.34 -15.26 10.73
CA GLN A 208 27.43 -13.84 10.37
C GLN A 208 26.87 -12.97 11.50
N GLY A 209 25.76 -13.38 12.12
CA GLY A 209 25.16 -12.72 13.27
C GLY A 209 26.13 -12.65 14.44
N ALA A 210 26.73 -13.78 14.84
CA ALA A 210 27.71 -13.83 15.93
C ALA A 210 28.93 -12.93 15.68
N LYS A 211 29.43 -12.87 14.43
CA LYS A 211 30.51 -11.95 14.08
C LYS A 211 30.07 -10.49 14.26
N ARG A 212 28.88 -10.14 13.79
CA ARG A 212 28.35 -8.78 13.88
C ARG A 212 28.05 -8.37 15.32
N LEU A 213 27.53 -9.27 16.13
CA LEU A 213 27.31 -9.06 17.56
C LEU A 213 28.63 -8.80 18.29
N ALA A 214 29.67 -9.62 18.04
CA ALA A 214 30.98 -9.41 18.62
C ALA A 214 31.62 -8.06 18.22
N GLU A 215 31.40 -7.60 16.98
CA GLU A 215 31.81 -6.26 16.53
C GLU A 215 31.10 -5.14 17.32
N ILE A 216 29.79 -5.29 17.56
CA ILE A 216 28.98 -4.33 18.33
C ILE A 216 29.37 -4.35 19.81
N GLU A 217 29.59 -5.52 20.40
CA GLU A 217 30.03 -5.68 21.79
C GLU A 217 31.42 -5.08 22.02
N ALA A 218 32.35 -5.30 21.09
CA ALA A 218 33.69 -4.74 21.15
C ALA A 218 33.69 -3.21 20.95
N ASN A 219 32.81 -2.69 20.09
CA ASN A 219 32.70 -1.26 19.85
C ASN A 219 31.26 -0.84 19.45
N PRO A 220 30.40 -0.46 20.42
CA PRO A 220 29.04 -0.02 20.13
C PRO A 220 28.99 1.22 19.23
N SER A 221 30.04 2.06 19.24
CA SER A 221 30.09 3.27 18.41
C SER A 221 30.08 2.99 16.90
N CYS A 222 30.33 1.74 16.46
CA CYS A 222 30.15 1.36 15.05
C CYS A 222 28.71 1.55 14.55
N LEU A 223 27.74 1.64 15.47
CA LEU A 223 26.33 1.91 15.18
C LEU A 223 25.96 3.40 15.26
N LYS A 224 26.91 4.28 15.63
CA LYS A 224 26.63 5.69 15.91
C LYS A 224 26.12 6.46 14.71
N SER A 225 26.68 6.23 13.52
CA SER A 225 26.23 6.87 12.29
C SER A 225 24.79 6.48 11.90
N GLY A 226 24.43 5.21 12.09
CA GLY A 226 23.06 4.73 11.90
C GLY A 226 22.08 5.36 12.89
N TRP A 227 22.49 5.44 14.16
CA TRP A 227 21.70 6.11 15.20
C TRP A 227 21.51 7.61 14.93
N ASP A 228 22.58 8.33 14.55
CA ASP A 228 22.49 9.76 14.23
C ASP A 228 21.55 10.02 13.03
N LEU A 229 21.56 9.13 12.03
CA LEU A 229 20.61 9.19 10.91
C LEU A 229 19.18 8.94 11.38
N GLU A 230 18.92 7.90 12.18
CA GLU A 230 17.58 7.61 12.70
C GLU A 230 17.06 8.76 13.57
N ARG A 231 17.90 9.32 14.44
CA ARG A 231 17.57 10.51 15.23
C ARG A 231 17.24 11.71 14.33
N SER A 232 18.03 11.97 13.30
CA SER A 232 17.77 13.07 12.36
C SER A 232 16.44 12.89 11.61
N LEU A 233 16.13 11.67 11.17
CA LEU A 233 14.85 11.34 10.54
C LEU A 233 13.68 11.52 11.54
N ARG A 234 13.87 11.11 12.79
CA ARG A 234 12.90 11.27 13.87
C ARG A 234 12.64 12.74 14.20
N GLU A 235 13.68 13.56 14.31
CA GLU A 235 13.56 15.01 14.52
C GLU A 235 12.80 15.67 13.37
N ARG A 236 13.12 15.29 12.12
CA ARG A 236 12.39 15.77 10.94
C ARG A 236 10.92 15.34 10.97
N GLN A 237 10.64 14.11 11.38
CA GLN A 237 9.26 13.62 11.55
C GLN A 237 8.52 14.44 12.61
N ARG A 238 9.13 14.72 13.77
CA ARG A 238 8.56 15.59 14.82
C ARG A 238 8.22 16.97 14.28
N GLN A 239 9.12 17.58 13.50
CA GLN A 239 8.87 18.89 12.90
C GLN A 239 7.74 18.89 11.87
N LEU A 240 7.62 17.82 11.08
CA LEU A 240 6.62 17.71 10.00
C LEU A 240 5.27 17.14 10.45
N CYS A 241 5.22 16.51 11.62
CA CYS A 241 4.04 15.78 12.11
C CYS A 241 3.47 16.26 13.44
N ARG A 242 4.09 17.27 14.05
CA ARG A 242 3.47 17.99 15.16
C ARG A 242 2.31 18.83 14.65
N GLU A 243 1.26 18.89 15.46
CA GLU A 243 0.18 19.84 15.26
C GLU A 243 0.73 21.26 15.13
N HIS A 244 0.32 21.96 14.06
CA HIS A 244 0.68 23.35 13.89
C HIS A 244 0.11 24.17 15.06
N ASP A 245 0.91 25.14 15.54
CA ASP A 245 0.57 26.05 16.62
C ASP A 245 0.32 25.43 18.00
N CYS A 246 0.62 24.14 18.21
CA CYS A 246 0.56 23.52 19.53
C CYS A 246 1.88 23.72 20.30
N ARG A 247 1.83 24.43 21.44
CA ARG A 247 2.99 24.71 22.30
C ARG A 247 3.03 23.82 23.55
N GLY A 248 2.07 22.92 23.73
CA GLY A 248 2.05 21.95 24.82
C GLY A 248 0.83 21.04 24.79
N PHE A 249 0.71 20.20 25.82
CA PHE A 249 -0.33 19.17 25.92
C PHE A 249 -1.75 19.74 25.85
N ARG A 250 -2.00 20.90 26.46
CA ARG A 250 -3.32 21.55 26.43
C ARG A 250 -3.76 21.93 25.00
N ASP A 251 -2.86 22.56 24.24
CA ASP A 251 -3.15 22.95 22.86
C ASP A 251 -3.40 21.71 21.99
N TYR A 252 -2.64 20.65 22.26
CA TYR A 252 -2.81 19.35 21.63
C TYR A 252 -4.20 18.74 21.91
N VAL A 253 -4.66 18.73 23.16
CA VAL A 253 -6.01 18.26 23.52
C VAL A 253 -7.09 19.04 22.75
N ASP A 254 -6.95 20.36 22.65
CA ASP A 254 -7.89 21.20 21.91
C ASP A 254 -7.82 20.94 20.39
N ALA A 255 -6.64 20.64 19.84
CA ALA A 255 -6.47 20.23 18.45
C ALA A 255 -7.15 18.88 18.16
N VAL A 256 -6.95 17.89 19.03
CA VAL A 256 -7.58 16.56 18.94
C VAL A 256 -9.10 16.67 18.94
N LYS A 257 -9.66 17.42 19.90
CA LYS A 257 -11.11 17.66 19.97
C LYS A 257 -11.66 18.32 18.71
N ARG A 258 -10.98 19.36 18.21
CA ARG A 258 -11.39 20.06 16.97
C ARG A 258 -11.37 19.12 15.77
N ARG A 259 -10.30 18.35 15.59
CA ARG A 259 -10.21 17.41 14.45
C ARG A 259 -11.27 16.34 14.52
N LEU A 260 -11.41 15.67 15.66
CA LEU A 260 -12.42 14.63 15.85
C LEU A 260 -13.82 15.18 15.58
N ALA A 261 -14.13 16.38 16.07
CA ALA A 261 -15.41 17.04 15.79
C ALA A 261 -15.60 17.36 14.29
N CYS A 262 -14.57 17.82 13.59
CA CYS A 262 -14.60 18.05 12.14
C CYS A 262 -14.88 16.78 11.33
N HIS A 263 -14.45 15.62 11.85
CA HIS A 263 -14.74 14.29 11.27
C HIS A 263 -15.99 13.62 11.86
N GLY A 264 -16.84 14.37 12.58
CA GLY A 264 -18.15 13.92 13.06
C GLY A 264 -18.12 13.05 14.33
N PHE A 265 -16.98 12.96 15.01
CA PHE A 265 -16.90 12.23 16.28
C PHE A 265 -17.43 13.09 17.44
N THR A 266 -18.47 12.61 18.12
CA THR A 266 -19.21 13.38 19.15
C THR A 266 -19.09 12.82 20.56
N GLN A 267 -18.39 11.71 20.76
CA GLN A 267 -18.26 11.09 22.09
C GLN A 267 -17.34 11.93 22.98
N HIS A 268 -17.66 11.98 24.27
CA HIS A 268 -16.85 12.68 25.26
C HIS A 268 -15.65 11.82 25.67
N PHE A 269 -14.48 12.45 25.80
CA PHE A 269 -13.24 11.83 26.24
C PHE A 269 -12.31 12.86 26.89
N HIS A 270 -11.36 12.38 27.69
CA HIS A 270 -10.34 13.18 28.33
C HIS A 270 -8.99 12.51 28.13
N LEU A 271 -8.05 13.19 27.46
CA LEU A 271 -6.70 12.66 27.32
C LEU A 271 -5.92 12.88 28.61
N ASP A 272 -5.13 11.89 28.98
CA ASP A 272 -4.18 11.99 30.09
C ASP A 272 -2.82 12.48 29.59
N GLU A 273 -2.21 13.39 30.36
CA GLU A 273 -0.87 13.89 30.07
C GLU A 273 0.19 12.79 30.21
N ASP A 274 -0.06 11.79 31.03
CA ASP A 274 0.75 10.57 31.12
C ASP A 274 0.07 9.44 30.31
N PRO A 275 0.66 9.00 29.17
CA PRO A 275 0.08 7.96 28.32
C PRO A 275 -0.12 6.63 29.02
N THR A 276 0.63 6.36 30.09
CA THR A 276 0.56 5.10 30.85
C THR A 276 -0.67 5.04 31.76
N LYS A 277 -1.26 6.21 32.08
CA LYS A 277 -2.48 6.31 32.88
C LYS A 277 -3.75 6.31 32.02
N GLN A 278 -3.61 6.56 30.72
CA GLN A 278 -4.73 6.67 29.80
C GLN A 278 -5.38 5.30 29.58
N ASP A 279 -6.71 5.25 29.67
CA ASP A 279 -7.43 4.02 29.41
C ASP A 279 -7.36 3.60 27.93
N MET A 280 -7.68 2.34 27.68
CA MET A 280 -7.58 1.76 26.33
C MET A 280 -8.54 2.42 25.34
N LEU A 281 -9.77 2.73 25.73
CA LEU A 281 -10.74 3.37 24.83
C LEU A 281 -10.27 4.77 24.44
N THR A 282 -9.84 5.58 25.41
CA THR A 282 -9.29 6.91 25.15
C THR A 282 -8.04 6.84 24.28
N THR A 283 -7.19 5.84 24.47
CA THR A 283 -6.03 5.59 23.59
C THR A 283 -6.42 5.29 22.15
N TRP A 284 -7.48 4.52 21.93
CA TRP A 284 -8.02 4.28 20.59
C TRP A 284 -8.68 5.50 19.97
N ILE A 285 -9.33 6.35 20.77
CA ILE A 285 -9.85 7.65 20.30
C ILE A 285 -8.70 8.57 19.87
N GLU A 286 -7.60 8.58 20.63
CA GLU A 286 -6.40 9.33 20.27
C GLU A 286 -5.73 8.76 19.00
N TYR A 287 -5.71 7.44 18.83
CA TYR A 287 -5.24 6.78 17.61
C TYR A 287 -6.11 7.14 16.40
N LEU A 288 -7.43 7.19 16.55
CA LEU A 288 -8.34 7.64 15.50
C LEU A 288 -8.02 9.08 15.08
N ASN A 289 -7.76 9.97 16.04
CA ASN A 289 -7.30 11.32 15.74
C ASN A 289 -5.96 11.34 14.98
N TYR A 290 -5.02 10.47 15.34
CA TYR A 290 -3.75 10.31 14.62
C TYR A 290 -3.98 9.90 13.16
N GLU A 291 -4.90 8.97 12.89
CA GLU A 291 -5.24 8.57 11.53
C GLU A 291 -5.93 9.70 10.75
N TYR A 292 -6.84 10.45 11.39
CA TYR A 292 -7.43 11.64 10.76
C TYR A 292 -6.42 12.74 10.49
N TRP A 293 -5.40 12.90 11.34
CA TRP A 293 -4.33 13.86 11.09
C TRP A 293 -3.60 13.52 9.77
N TRP A 294 -3.30 12.24 9.55
CA TRP A 294 -2.70 11.79 8.29
C TRP A 294 -3.65 11.96 7.10
N LEU A 295 -4.94 11.66 7.29
CA LEU A 295 -5.95 11.87 6.25
C LEU A 295 -6.03 13.34 5.83
N ASP A 296 -6.10 14.26 6.80
CA ASP A 296 -6.13 15.70 6.56
C ASP A 296 -4.87 16.17 5.84
N LYS A 297 -3.70 15.70 6.29
CA LYS A 297 -2.41 16.01 5.68
C LYS A 297 -2.33 15.53 4.23
N TYR A 298 -2.64 14.26 3.97
CA TYR A 298 -2.59 13.71 2.61
C TYR A 298 -3.62 14.38 1.71
N THR A 299 -4.82 14.65 2.20
CA THR A 299 -5.84 15.39 1.44
C THR A 299 -5.35 16.79 1.08
N SER A 300 -4.69 17.48 2.01
CA SER A 300 -4.10 18.80 1.78
C SER A 300 -2.94 18.75 0.77
N ASP A 301 -2.04 17.77 0.92
CA ASP A 301 -0.90 17.58 0.01
C ASP A 301 -1.38 17.25 -1.41
N ILE A 302 -2.38 16.37 -1.57
CA ILE A 302 -3.00 16.07 -2.87
C ILE A 302 -3.55 17.34 -3.50
N LYS A 303 -4.38 18.11 -2.77
CA LYS A 303 -4.94 19.37 -3.28
C LYS A 303 -3.87 20.39 -3.66
N ARG A 304 -2.78 20.47 -2.90
CA ARG A 304 -1.66 21.39 -3.16
C ARG A 304 -0.88 20.98 -4.41
N LEU A 305 -0.66 19.69 -4.62
CA LEU A 305 0.19 19.14 -5.69
C LEU A 305 -0.58 18.90 -6.99
N GLU A 306 -1.91 18.78 -6.93
CA GLU A 306 -2.80 18.52 -8.07
C GLU A 306 -2.52 19.44 -9.28
N PRO A 307 -2.33 20.77 -9.15
CA PRO A 307 -2.06 21.62 -10.30
C PRO A 307 -0.72 21.32 -11.00
N GLU A 308 0.32 21.01 -10.24
CA GLU A 308 1.64 20.67 -10.80
C GLU A 308 1.59 19.30 -11.48
N HIS A 309 0.95 18.34 -10.83
CA HIS A 309 0.72 17.01 -11.36
C HIS A 309 -0.08 17.04 -12.67
N ASP A 310 -1.16 17.83 -12.74
CA ASP A 310 -1.96 18.00 -13.95
C ASP A 310 -1.18 18.68 -15.08
N LYS A 311 -0.33 19.66 -14.75
CA LYS A 311 0.56 20.30 -15.72
C LYS A 311 1.55 19.30 -16.32
N LEU A 312 2.16 18.45 -15.50
CA LEU A 312 3.08 17.40 -15.97
C LEU A 312 2.36 16.39 -16.86
N TRP A 313 1.12 16.04 -16.54
CA TRP A 313 0.30 15.19 -17.42
C TRP A 313 0.05 15.86 -18.78
N GLN A 314 -0.33 17.14 -18.78
CA GLN A 314 -0.56 17.90 -20.02
C GLN A 314 0.72 17.96 -20.87
N GLU A 315 1.88 18.16 -20.26
CA GLU A 315 3.17 18.16 -20.96
C GLU A 315 3.46 16.81 -21.65
N LEU A 316 3.12 15.68 -21.01
CA LEU A 316 3.25 14.35 -21.63
C LEU A 316 2.35 14.19 -22.86
N VAL A 317 1.11 14.70 -22.78
CA VAL A 317 0.14 14.67 -23.88
C VAL A 317 0.60 15.55 -25.05
N GLU A 318 1.00 16.79 -24.76
CA GLU A 318 1.45 17.76 -25.77
C GLU A 318 2.70 17.30 -26.51
N LYS A 319 3.66 16.71 -25.78
CA LYS A 319 4.89 16.15 -26.36
C LYS A 319 4.67 14.81 -27.07
N LYS A 320 3.43 14.27 -27.07
CA LYS A 320 3.08 12.98 -27.68
C LYS A 320 3.96 11.83 -27.17
N VAL A 321 4.33 11.88 -25.89
CA VAL A 321 5.12 10.85 -25.22
C VAL A 321 4.26 9.61 -24.96
N LEU A 322 2.96 9.83 -24.73
CA LEU A 322 2.01 8.79 -24.38
C LEU A 322 1.59 7.96 -25.60
N LYS A 323 1.52 6.64 -25.40
CA LYS A 323 0.92 5.71 -26.34
C LYS A 323 -0.60 5.72 -26.19
N PRO A 324 -1.36 5.26 -27.21
CA PRO A 324 -2.83 5.30 -27.17
C PRO A 324 -3.48 4.56 -25.98
N HIS A 325 -2.81 3.56 -25.40
CA HIS A 325 -3.32 2.79 -24.27
C HIS A 325 -2.81 3.30 -22.91
N GLU A 326 -1.88 4.26 -22.89
CA GLU A 326 -1.27 4.75 -21.65
C GLU A 326 -2.20 5.77 -20.98
N THR A 327 -2.76 5.39 -19.83
CA THR A 327 -3.53 6.28 -18.95
C THR A 327 -2.68 6.79 -17.79
N ARG A 328 -3.21 7.75 -17.02
CA ARG A 328 -2.57 8.27 -15.79
C ARG A 328 -2.26 7.17 -14.78
N GLU A 329 -3.10 6.16 -14.72
CA GLU A 329 -2.99 5.02 -13.81
C GLU A 329 -1.96 4.02 -14.35
N PHE A 330 -2.02 3.73 -15.66
CA PHE A 330 -1.12 2.76 -16.27
C PHE A 330 0.35 3.19 -16.17
N VAL A 331 0.66 4.48 -16.39
CA VAL A 331 2.05 4.95 -16.37
C VAL A 331 2.73 4.78 -15.01
N ARG A 332 1.96 4.64 -13.92
CA ARG A 332 2.44 4.40 -12.55
C ARG A 332 2.66 2.92 -12.21
N THR A 333 2.41 2.02 -13.15
CA THR A 333 2.57 0.58 -12.92
C THR A 333 3.98 0.10 -13.22
N ASP A 334 4.37 -1.01 -12.60
CA ASP A 334 5.60 -1.72 -12.94
C ASP A 334 5.63 -2.15 -14.41
N ALA A 335 4.47 -2.49 -14.99
CA ALA A 335 4.34 -2.87 -16.39
C ALA A 335 4.76 -1.72 -17.33
N SER A 336 4.30 -0.50 -17.06
CA SER A 336 4.76 0.71 -17.77
C SER A 336 6.27 0.89 -17.64
N GLY A 337 6.80 0.78 -16.42
CA GLY A 337 8.24 0.90 -16.17
C GLY A 337 9.07 -0.12 -16.97
N MET A 338 8.63 -1.38 -17.00
CA MET A 338 9.28 -2.45 -17.77
C MET A 338 9.21 -2.21 -19.29
N GLU A 339 8.08 -1.72 -19.80
CA GLU A 339 7.93 -1.43 -21.23
C GLU A 339 8.88 -0.32 -21.67
N ARG A 340 8.99 0.76 -20.88
CA ARG A 340 9.91 1.88 -21.16
C ARG A 340 11.38 1.46 -21.08
N GLU A 341 11.74 0.60 -20.14
CA GLU A 341 13.12 0.10 -20.07
C GLU A 341 13.46 -0.79 -21.28
N LYS A 342 12.52 -1.63 -21.73
CA LYS A 342 12.68 -2.44 -22.94
C LYS A 342 12.89 -1.57 -24.19
N GLU A 343 12.16 -0.46 -24.32
CA GLU A 343 12.33 0.48 -25.43
C GLU A 343 13.70 1.16 -25.41
N LYS A 344 14.15 1.62 -24.24
CA LYS A 344 15.48 2.19 -24.06
C LYS A 344 16.57 1.18 -24.41
N ASP A 345 16.42 -0.06 -23.97
CA ASP A 345 17.35 -1.15 -24.28
C ASP A 345 17.42 -1.45 -25.78
N GLN A 346 16.28 -1.46 -26.46
CA GLN A 346 16.22 -1.64 -27.90
C GLN A 346 16.88 -0.49 -28.65
N ALA A 347 16.62 0.76 -28.25
CA ALA A 347 17.23 1.95 -28.84
C ALA A 347 18.75 1.96 -28.61
N ARG A 348 19.21 1.56 -27.42
CA ARG A 348 20.64 1.42 -27.08
C ARG A 348 21.32 0.38 -27.96
N LYS A 349 20.74 -0.82 -28.07
CA LYS A 349 21.25 -1.88 -28.96
C LYS A 349 21.26 -1.47 -30.44
N ALA A 350 20.32 -0.63 -30.88
CA ALA A 350 20.30 -0.11 -32.25
C ALA A 350 21.40 0.93 -32.49
N TYR A 351 21.65 1.80 -31.50
CA TYR A 351 22.76 2.75 -31.53
C TYR A 351 24.12 2.05 -31.59
N GLU A 352 24.37 1.08 -30.70
CA GLU A 352 25.63 0.31 -30.67
C GLU A 352 25.91 -0.41 -31.99
N ARG A 353 24.87 -0.96 -32.63
CA ARG A 353 24.96 -1.58 -33.96
C ARG A 353 25.28 -0.55 -35.04
N ALA A 354 24.58 0.58 -35.07
CA ALA A 354 24.83 1.64 -36.04
C ALA A 354 26.23 2.26 -35.87
N GLU A 355 26.70 2.38 -34.63
CA GLU A 355 28.06 2.85 -34.31
C GLU A 355 29.12 1.86 -34.81
N SER A 356 28.92 0.57 -34.56
CA SER A 356 29.81 -0.49 -35.05
C SER A 356 29.87 -0.54 -36.58
N GLU A 357 28.72 -0.42 -37.25
CA GLU A 357 28.62 -0.36 -38.70
C GLU A 357 29.29 0.90 -39.28
N ALA A 358 29.08 2.06 -38.66
CA ALA A 358 29.73 3.30 -39.06
C ALA A 358 31.26 3.23 -38.91
N LYS A 359 31.76 2.64 -37.81
CA LYS A 359 33.20 2.38 -37.60
C LYS A 359 33.75 1.44 -38.67
N GLN A 360 33.04 0.36 -38.99
CA GLN A 360 33.47 -0.57 -40.04
C GLN A 360 33.51 0.10 -41.42
N ILE A 361 32.50 0.92 -41.76
CA ILE A 361 32.49 1.71 -43.00
C ILE A 361 33.67 2.69 -43.04
N TYR A 362 33.98 3.34 -41.92
CA TYR A 362 35.12 4.26 -41.83
C TYR A 362 36.44 3.52 -42.13
N VAL A 363 36.69 2.40 -41.46
CA VAL A 363 37.88 1.56 -41.69
C VAL A 363 38.00 1.16 -43.16
N LEU A 364 36.93 0.59 -43.75
CA LEU A 364 36.93 0.12 -45.14
C LEU A 364 37.16 1.23 -46.17
N THR A 365 36.73 2.47 -45.88
CA THR A 365 36.76 3.56 -46.85
C THR A 365 37.95 4.52 -46.67
N GLN A 366 38.49 4.63 -45.46
CA GLN A 366 39.57 5.56 -45.11
C GLN A 366 40.90 4.88 -44.77
N GLU A 367 40.88 3.78 -44.01
CA GLU A 367 42.09 3.18 -43.43
C GLU A 367 42.56 1.91 -44.17
N ASP A 368 41.64 1.13 -44.75
CA ASP A 368 41.98 -0.13 -45.41
C ASP A 368 42.95 0.10 -46.60
N PRO A 369 44.11 -0.59 -46.65
CA PRO A 369 45.04 -0.51 -47.77
C PRO A 369 44.40 -0.83 -49.14
N LYS A 370 43.34 -1.65 -49.15
CA LYS A 370 42.57 -2.05 -50.33
C LYS A 370 41.43 -1.08 -50.66
N ARG A 371 41.26 0.03 -49.94
CA ARG A 371 40.17 1.02 -50.15
C ARG A 371 40.10 1.57 -51.58
N LEU A 372 41.23 1.61 -52.30
CA LEU A 372 41.30 2.07 -53.69
C LEU A 372 40.56 1.13 -54.67
N ARG A 373 40.30 -0.12 -54.27
CA ARG A 373 39.43 -1.05 -55.01
C ARG A 373 37.96 -0.61 -54.99
N ILE A 374 37.58 0.26 -54.05
CA ILE A 374 36.23 0.83 -53.97
C ILE A 374 36.24 2.21 -54.64
N PRO A 375 35.43 2.44 -55.69
CA PRO A 375 35.35 3.73 -56.35
C PRO A 375 35.06 4.86 -55.37
N LYS A 376 35.73 6.02 -55.55
CA LYS A 376 35.60 7.19 -54.65
C LYS A 376 34.14 7.59 -54.41
N LYS A 377 33.31 7.63 -55.46
CA LYS A 377 31.87 7.92 -55.35
C LYS A 377 31.15 6.93 -54.43
N LYS A 378 31.46 5.63 -54.53
CA LYS A 378 30.87 4.58 -53.69
C LYS A 378 31.30 4.71 -52.23
N ARG A 379 32.58 5.02 -51.96
CA ARG A 379 33.07 5.29 -50.60
C ARG A 379 32.38 6.46 -49.92
N ILE A 380 32.19 7.58 -50.66
CA ILE A 380 31.45 8.74 -50.16
C ILE A 380 30.00 8.37 -49.83
N SER A 381 29.33 7.61 -50.71
CA SER A 381 27.97 7.13 -50.46
C SER A 381 27.86 6.24 -49.22
N MET A 382 28.82 5.33 -49.01
CA MET A 382 28.85 4.47 -47.82
C MET A 382 29.03 5.28 -46.53
N MET A 383 29.97 6.24 -46.53
CA MET A 383 30.19 7.14 -45.38
C MET A 383 28.94 7.97 -45.05
N LYS A 384 28.25 8.49 -46.09
CA LYS A 384 27.01 9.24 -45.91
C LYS A 384 25.92 8.37 -45.28
N TYR A 385 25.73 7.17 -45.82
CA TYR A 385 24.77 6.20 -45.27
C TYR A 385 25.07 5.81 -43.82
N GLY A 386 26.32 5.46 -43.49
CA GLY A 386 26.71 5.11 -42.12
C GLY A 386 26.50 6.26 -41.13
N THR A 387 26.83 7.50 -41.55
CA THR A 387 26.61 8.71 -40.74
C THR A 387 25.12 8.97 -40.52
N GLU A 388 24.30 8.89 -41.57
CA GLU A 388 22.83 9.10 -41.46
C GLU A 388 22.19 8.07 -40.54
N LYS A 389 22.59 6.79 -40.67
CA LYS A 389 22.09 5.71 -39.82
C LYS A 389 22.49 5.89 -38.37
N LEU A 390 23.75 6.27 -38.10
CA LEU A 390 24.23 6.56 -36.74
C LEU A 390 23.47 7.73 -36.12
N LEU A 391 23.28 8.83 -36.85
CA LEU A 391 22.52 9.99 -36.37
C LEU A 391 21.05 9.65 -36.11
N ALA A 392 20.41 8.84 -36.96
CA ALA A 392 19.05 8.38 -36.74
C ALA A 392 18.93 7.51 -35.49
N ALA A 393 19.86 6.57 -35.29
CA ALA A 393 19.88 5.71 -34.10
C ALA A 393 20.14 6.51 -32.81
N ARG A 394 21.05 7.49 -32.86
CA ARG A 394 21.32 8.40 -31.74
C ARG A 394 20.08 9.21 -31.35
N ARG A 395 19.41 9.84 -32.32
CA ARG A 395 18.18 10.60 -32.07
C ARG A 395 17.10 9.73 -31.43
N ARG A 396 16.95 8.48 -31.89
CA ARG A 396 15.98 7.54 -31.31
C ARG A 396 16.32 7.17 -29.86
N LEU A 397 17.60 6.98 -29.54
CA LEU A 397 18.03 6.73 -28.16
C LEU A 397 17.82 7.94 -27.25
N GLU A 398 18.15 9.14 -27.72
CA GLU A 398 17.93 10.40 -26.99
C GLU A 398 16.42 10.63 -26.75
N GLN A 399 15.58 10.37 -27.74
CA GLN A 399 14.12 10.43 -27.62
C GLN A 399 13.61 9.44 -26.56
N ALA A 400 13.97 8.16 -26.63
CA ALA A 400 13.52 7.16 -25.66
C ALA A 400 13.95 7.49 -24.21
N ARG A 401 15.14 8.09 -24.04
CA ARG A 401 15.60 8.58 -22.74
C ARG A 401 14.78 9.78 -22.25
N SER A 402 14.50 10.74 -23.13
CA SER A 402 13.70 11.92 -22.82
C SER A 402 12.27 11.54 -22.44
N GLU A 403 11.64 10.64 -23.19
CA GLU A 403 10.28 10.15 -22.92
C GLU A 403 10.21 9.46 -21.55
N SER A 404 11.15 8.54 -21.28
CA SER A 404 11.24 7.87 -19.96
C SER A 404 11.47 8.85 -18.82
N PHE A 405 12.30 9.88 -19.02
CA PHE A 405 12.55 10.91 -18.00
C PHE A 405 11.29 11.70 -17.66
N LEU A 406 10.53 12.14 -18.66
CA LEU A 406 9.28 12.89 -18.44
C LEU A 406 8.24 12.05 -17.69
N ILE A 407 8.12 10.76 -18.03
CA ILE A 407 7.24 9.85 -17.30
C ILE A 407 7.68 9.71 -15.85
N VAL A 408 8.99 9.55 -15.59
CA VAL A 408 9.51 9.47 -14.22
C VAL A 408 9.25 10.76 -13.43
N GLN A 409 9.33 11.92 -14.07
CA GLN A 409 8.97 13.20 -13.43
C GLN A 409 7.49 13.22 -13.04
N PHE A 410 6.60 12.84 -13.97
CA PHE A 410 5.17 12.75 -13.70
C PHE A 410 4.83 11.77 -12.57
N VAL A 411 5.46 10.58 -12.54
CA VAL A 411 5.20 9.56 -11.53
C VAL A 411 5.69 9.97 -10.12
N ARG A 412 6.71 10.84 -10.04
CA ARG A 412 7.30 11.29 -8.78
C ARG A 412 6.66 12.55 -8.19
N ALA A 413 5.93 13.29 -9.02
CA ALA A 413 5.14 14.45 -8.59
C ALA A 413 3.81 13.98 -7.98
#